data_AF-A0AAV1LCK9-F1
#
_entry.id   AF-A0AAV1LCK9-F1
#
_cell.length_a   1.000
_cell.length_b   1.000
_cell.length_c   1.000
_cell.angle_alpha   90.00
_cell.angle_beta   90.00
_cell.angle_gamma   90.00
#
_symmetry.space_group_name_H-M   'P 1'
#
loop_
_entity.id
_entity.type
_entity.pdbx_description
1 polymer ?
#
loop_
_entity_poly.entity_id
_entity_poly.type
_entity_poly.pdbx_seq_one_letter_code
_entity_poly.pdbx_strand_id
1 'polypeptide(L)'
;MPVVEVPSEVRENFKHLVLADKQFDKPTNIDMLLGAELFHKIYDGQHLEIGPGLPVALHSVFGWVLTGKIDHSCHPPPMVSSLVTSTRLLNDVVKRFWEVEEPPKTFISNPEDVKCEELYREVYVTQE
;
A
#
# COMPACT_ATOMS: atom_id res chain seq x y z
N MET A 1 -4.50 -11.28 2.73
CA MET A 1 -5.89 -11.73 2.96
C MET A 1 -6.80 -10.53 2.98
N PRO A 2 -8.03 -10.61 2.43
CA PRO A 2 -8.94 -9.48 2.43
C PRO A 2 -9.38 -9.16 3.87
N VAL A 3 -9.61 -7.89 4.18
CA VAL A 3 -10.04 -7.45 5.51
C VAL A 3 -11.54 -7.69 5.71
N VAL A 4 -12.28 -7.76 4.60
CA VAL A 4 -13.71 -8.02 4.53
C VAL A 4 -13.97 -9.18 3.57
N GLU A 5 -15.11 -9.84 3.72
CA GLU A 5 -15.48 -10.89 2.77
C GLU A 5 -15.67 -10.31 1.37
N VAL A 6 -15.07 -10.97 0.38
CA VAL A 6 -15.11 -10.56 -1.02
C VAL A 6 -16.44 -11.04 -1.63
N PRO A 7 -17.13 -10.23 -2.45
CA PRO A 7 -18.38 -10.63 -3.09
C PRO A 7 -18.25 -11.92 -3.92
N SER A 8 -19.28 -12.76 -3.89
CA SER A 8 -19.29 -14.08 -4.56
C SER A 8 -19.16 -13.97 -6.08
N GLU A 9 -19.58 -12.84 -6.66
CA GLU A 9 -19.44 -12.53 -8.08
C GLU A 9 -17.97 -12.54 -8.50
N VAL A 10 -17.07 -12.05 -7.65
CA VAL A 10 -15.64 -12.07 -7.91
C VAL A 10 -15.16 -13.51 -8.01
N ARG A 11 -15.54 -14.37 -7.06
CA ARG A 11 -15.20 -15.80 -7.08
C ARG A 11 -15.67 -16.50 -8.37
N GLU A 12 -16.86 -16.19 -8.86
CA GLU A 12 -17.39 -16.76 -10.10
C GLU A 12 -16.56 -16.37 -11.34
N ASN A 13 -15.99 -15.16 -11.37
CA ASN A 13 -15.13 -14.71 -12.47
C ASN A 13 -13.82 -15.52 -12.55
N PHE A 14 -13.27 -15.96 -11.41
CA PHE A 14 -11.98 -16.67 -11.35
C PHE A 14 -12.10 -18.19 -11.15
N LYS A 15 -13.31 -18.77 -11.20
CA LYS A 15 -13.53 -20.21 -10.94
C LYS A 15 -12.79 -21.17 -11.87
N HIS A 16 -12.37 -20.69 -13.04
CA HIS A 16 -11.64 -21.45 -14.04
C HIS A 16 -10.13 -21.52 -13.75
N LEU A 17 -9.63 -20.77 -12.76
CA LEU A 17 -8.23 -20.75 -12.36
C LEU A 17 -7.97 -21.67 -11.17
N VAL A 18 -6.78 -22.27 -11.15
CA VAL A 18 -6.25 -22.94 -9.95
C VAL A 18 -5.61 -21.88 -9.07
N LEU A 19 -6.38 -21.35 -8.12
CA LEU A 19 -5.90 -20.31 -7.21
C LEU A 19 -4.92 -20.85 -6.16
N ALA A 20 -3.91 -20.05 -5.82
CA ALA A 20 -2.95 -20.35 -4.77
C ALA A 20 -3.62 -20.44 -3.38
N ASP A 21 -4.67 -19.65 -3.20
CA ASP A 21 -5.53 -19.69 -2.03
C ASP A 21 -6.99 -19.94 -2.44
N LYS A 22 -7.57 -21.06 -1.98
CA LYS A 22 -8.95 -21.45 -2.28
C LYS A 22 -9.98 -20.63 -1.50
N GLN A 23 -9.55 -19.99 -0.40
CA GLN A 23 -10.37 -19.19 0.50
C GLN A 23 -10.00 -17.70 0.44
N PHE A 24 -9.44 -17.25 -0.70
CA PHE A 24 -9.00 -15.87 -0.91
C PHE A 24 -10.07 -14.79 -0.67
N ASP A 25 -11.34 -15.17 -0.72
CA ASP A 25 -12.51 -14.32 -0.55
C ASP A 25 -12.90 -14.13 0.92
N LYS A 26 -12.30 -14.88 1.85
CA LYS A 26 -12.62 -14.82 3.28
C LYS A 26 -11.51 -14.13 4.06
N PRO A 27 -11.85 -13.30 5.07
CA PRO A 27 -10.85 -12.80 6.00
C PRO A 27 -10.24 -13.94 6.80
N THR A 28 -8.91 -13.99 6.87
CA THR A 28 -8.16 -14.91 7.72
C THR A 28 -6.81 -14.32 8.07
N ASN A 29 -6.15 -14.93 9.06
CA ASN A 29 -4.83 -14.51 9.54
C ASN A 29 -3.75 -14.79 8.49
N ILE A 30 -2.65 -14.04 8.58
CA ILE A 30 -1.46 -14.26 7.76
C ILE A 30 -0.61 -15.33 8.44
N ASP A 31 -0.36 -16.44 7.74
CA ASP A 31 0.46 -17.54 8.26
C ASP A 31 1.97 -17.26 8.16
N MET A 32 2.40 -16.61 7.07
CA MET A 32 3.81 -16.36 6.77
C MET A 32 4.00 -15.14 5.85
N LEU A 33 5.13 -14.44 6.02
CA LEU A 33 5.58 -13.37 5.13
C LEU A 33 6.75 -13.87 4.27
N LEU A 34 6.69 -13.61 2.95
CA LEU A 34 7.74 -13.96 2.00
C LEU A 34 8.55 -12.72 1.62
N GLY A 35 9.88 -12.83 1.69
CA GLY A 35 10.80 -11.76 1.32
C GLY A 35 10.76 -11.43 -0.17
N ALA A 36 10.98 -10.16 -0.52
CA ALA A 36 10.95 -9.68 -1.90
C ALA A 36 12.07 -10.30 -2.76
N GLU A 37 13.17 -10.75 -2.15
CA GLU A 37 14.23 -11.49 -2.86
C GLU A 37 13.76 -12.80 -3.49
N LEU A 38 12.61 -13.34 -3.05
CA LEU A 38 12.00 -14.54 -3.63
C LEU A 38 11.06 -14.24 -4.79
N PHE A 39 10.77 -12.97 -5.09
CA PHE A 39 9.78 -12.58 -6.09
C PHE A 39 10.00 -13.29 -7.44
N HIS A 40 11.23 -13.24 -7.93
CA HIS A 40 11.63 -13.83 -9.21
C HIS A 40 11.60 -15.36 -9.23
N LYS A 41 11.52 -16.02 -8.06
CA LYS A 41 11.38 -17.48 -7.93
C LYS A 41 9.92 -17.90 -7.79
N ILE A 42 9.07 -17.00 -7.30
CA ILE A 42 7.66 -17.27 -7.02
C ILE A 42 6.81 -16.95 -8.23
N TYR A 43 7.02 -15.81 -8.88
CA TYR A 43 6.25 -15.35 -10.03
C TYR A 43 7.01 -15.58 -11.33
N ASP A 44 6.29 -15.99 -12.36
CA ASP A 44 6.85 -16.27 -13.70
C ASP A 44 6.52 -15.16 -14.73
N GLY A 45 5.81 -14.12 -14.31
CA GLY A 45 5.43 -12.97 -15.14
C GLY A 45 4.10 -13.13 -15.90
N GLN A 46 3.46 -14.30 -15.85
CA GLN A 46 2.13 -14.46 -16.44
C GLN A 46 1.08 -13.74 -15.59
N HIS A 47 0.20 -13.01 -16.27
CA HIS A 47 -0.93 -12.33 -15.64
C HIS A 47 -2.17 -12.43 -16.51
N LEU A 48 -3.33 -12.34 -15.88
CA LEU A 48 -4.64 -12.36 -16.53
C LEU A 48 -5.50 -11.22 -15.98
N GLU A 49 -5.97 -10.37 -16.88
CA GLU A 49 -6.97 -9.34 -16.60
C GLU A 49 -8.32 -9.84 -17.12
N ILE A 50 -9.31 -10.00 -16.23
CA ILE A 50 -10.64 -10.46 -16.63
C ILE A 50 -11.51 -9.30 -17.13
N GLY A 51 -11.36 -8.11 -16.54
CA GLY A 51 -12.14 -6.94 -16.92
C GLY A 51 -11.91 -5.75 -16.00
N PRO A 52 -12.46 -4.58 -16.38
CA PRO A 52 -12.34 -3.36 -15.59
C PRO A 52 -13.02 -3.53 -14.23
N GLY A 53 -12.40 -3.01 -13.18
CA GLY A 53 -12.92 -3.05 -11.81
C GLY A 53 -12.83 -4.41 -11.11
N LEU A 54 -12.24 -5.41 -11.76
CA LEU A 54 -11.91 -6.72 -11.18
C LEU A 54 -10.41 -6.81 -10.86
N PRO A 55 -10.00 -7.69 -9.92
CA PRO A 55 -8.60 -7.90 -9.63
C PRO A 55 -7.88 -8.55 -10.82
N VAL A 56 -6.55 -8.38 -10.85
CA VAL A 56 -5.65 -9.06 -11.79
C VAL A 56 -5.21 -10.37 -11.17
N ALA A 57 -5.15 -11.44 -11.95
CA ALA A 57 -4.57 -12.71 -11.51
C ALA A 57 -3.11 -12.78 -11.95
N LEU A 58 -2.19 -13.04 -11.02
CA LEU A 58 -0.77 -13.27 -11.26
C LEU A 58 -0.46 -14.75 -11.07
N HIS A 59 0.25 -15.36 -12.01
CA HIS A 59 0.64 -16.75 -11.85
C HIS A 59 1.88 -16.88 -10.94
N SER A 60 1.80 -17.79 -9.98
CA SER A 60 2.90 -18.14 -9.11
C SER A 60 3.11 -19.65 -9.05
N VAL A 61 4.23 -20.09 -8.49
CA VAL A 61 4.52 -21.52 -8.23
C VAL A 61 3.48 -22.21 -7.33
N PHE A 62 2.66 -21.45 -6.60
CA PHE A 62 1.58 -21.98 -5.76
C PHE A 62 0.21 -22.00 -6.45
N GLY A 63 0.10 -21.43 -7.65
CA GLY A 63 -1.15 -21.18 -8.37
C GLY A 63 -1.37 -19.68 -8.61
N TRP A 64 -2.57 -19.33 -9.09
CA TRP A 64 -2.94 -17.96 -9.40
C TRP A 64 -3.25 -17.15 -8.13
N VAL A 65 -2.65 -15.97 -8.02
CA VAL A 65 -2.81 -15.00 -6.93
C VAL A 65 -3.60 -13.81 -7.45
N LEU A 66 -4.70 -13.45 -6.78
CA LEU A 66 -5.48 -12.27 -7.14
C LEU A 66 -4.92 -11.02 -6.44
N THR A 67 -4.76 -9.93 -7.20
CA THR A 67 -4.22 -8.66 -6.70
C THR A 67 -4.98 -7.47 -7.30
N GLY A 68 -4.96 -6.35 -6.59
CA GLY A 68 -5.63 -5.11 -7.01
C GLY A 68 -6.96 -4.87 -6.28
N LYS A 69 -7.57 -3.75 -6.63
CA LYS A 69 -8.83 -3.29 -6.04
C LYS A 69 -10.03 -3.84 -6.80
N ILE A 70 -11.11 -4.02 -6.07
CA ILE A 70 -12.41 -4.35 -6.62
C ILE A 70 -13.26 -3.10 -6.53
N ASP A 71 -13.79 -2.64 -7.65
CA ASP A 71 -14.61 -1.43 -7.73
C ASP A 71 -16.04 -1.73 -7.21
N HIS A 72 -16.16 -2.16 -5.96
CA HIS A 72 -17.44 -2.29 -5.25
C HIS A 72 -17.51 -1.24 -4.15
N SER A 73 -18.15 -0.12 -4.46
CA SER A 73 -18.45 0.94 -3.50
C SER A 73 -19.70 0.60 -2.71
N CYS A 74 -19.55 0.37 -1.41
CA CYS A 74 -20.60 0.74 -0.46
C CYS A 74 -20.04 1.36 0.82
N HIS A 75 -18.82 1.01 1.22
CA HIS A 75 -18.17 1.60 2.40
C HIS A 75 -16.68 1.86 2.15
N PRO A 76 -16.11 2.96 2.69
CA PRO A 76 -14.67 3.13 2.73
C PRO A 76 -14.06 1.93 3.46
N PRO A 77 -12.99 1.30 2.93
CA PRO A 77 -12.35 0.20 3.63
C PRO A 77 -11.84 0.70 5.00
N PRO A 78 -11.91 -0.13 6.05
CA PRO A 78 -11.28 0.22 7.32
C PRO A 78 -9.81 0.56 7.07
N MET A 79 -9.34 1.66 7.68
CA MET A 79 -7.98 2.15 7.52
C MET A 79 -6.98 1.04 7.87
N VAL A 80 -6.33 0.48 6.85
CA VAL A 80 -5.36 -0.60 7.03
C VAL A 80 -4.03 0.04 7.43
N SER A 81 -3.70 -0.06 8.72
CA SER A 81 -2.36 0.27 9.19
C SER A 81 -1.39 -0.83 8.76
N SER A 82 -0.45 -0.52 7.88
CA SER A 82 0.69 -1.40 7.63
C SER A 82 1.63 -1.28 8.83
N LEU A 83 1.84 -2.39 9.55
CA LEU A 83 2.82 -2.44 10.63
C LEU A 83 4.23 -2.46 10.02
N VAL A 84 4.78 -1.29 9.72
CA VAL A 84 6.21 -1.14 9.49
C VAL A 84 6.89 -1.41 10.82
N THR A 85 7.41 -2.61 11.01
CA THR A 85 8.35 -2.87 12.10
C THR A 85 9.65 -2.16 11.75
N SER A 86 9.75 -0.89 12.12
CA SER A 86 11.03 -0.20 12.18
C SER A 86 11.72 -0.69 13.45
N THR A 87 12.88 -1.32 13.30
CA THR A 87 13.77 -1.51 14.45
C THR A 87 14.21 -0.13 14.94
N ARG A 88 14.47 0.04 16.23
CA ARG A 88 14.98 1.34 16.74
C ARG A 88 16.20 1.82 15.95
N LEU A 89 17.04 0.88 15.51
CA LEU A 89 18.20 1.11 14.65
C LEU A 89 17.84 1.72 13.29
N LEU A 90 16.75 1.29 12.64
CA LEU A 90 16.31 1.86 11.36
C LEU A 90 15.84 3.30 11.53
N ASN A 91 15.07 3.60 12.57
CA ASN A 91 14.64 4.97 12.85
C ASN A 91 15.84 5.90 13.09
N ASP A 92 16.86 5.44 13.84
CA ASP A 92 18.07 6.24 14.10
C ASP A 92 18.87 6.47 12.82
N VAL A 93 18.96 5.47 11.93
CA VAL A 93 19.66 5.60 10.64
C VAL A 93 18.93 6.55 9.70
N VAL A 94 17.61 6.44 9.58
CA VAL A 94 16.79 7.34 8.76
C VAL A 94 16.85 8.78 9.30
N LYS A 95 16.82 8.96 10.63
CA LYS A 95 16.97 10.27 11.27
C LYS A 95 18.33 10.90 10.95
N ARG A 96 19.43 10.15 11.10
CA ARG A 96 20.78 10.62 10.77
C ARG A 96 20.95 10.94 9.29
N PHE A 97 20.34 10.15 8.41
CA PHE A 97 20.37 10.41 6.98
C PHE A 97 19.76 11.79 6.67
N TRP A 98 18.57 12.08 7.23
CA TRP A 98 17.91 13.37 7.07
C TRP A 98 18.68 14.54 7.70
N GLU A 99 19.31 14.34 8.86
CA GLU A 99 20.13 15.37 9.52
C GLU A 99 21.39 15.73 8.71
N VAL A 100 21.92 14.80 7.91
CA VAL A 100 23.14 15.00 7.10
C VAL A 100 22.83 15.59 5.72
N GLU A 101 21.68 15.25 5.13
CA GLU A 101 21.24 15.83 3.85
C GLU A 101 20.57 17.20 3.99
N GLU A 102 20.08 17.59 5.18
CA GLU A 102 19.52 18.93 5.36
C GLU A 102 20.60 19.99 5.11
N PRO A 103 20.46 20.84 4.08
CA PRO A 103 21.36 21.95 3.89
C PRO A 103 21.27 22.87 5.12
N PRO A 104 22.37 23.58 5.49
CA PRO A 104 22.30 24.57 6.55
C PRO A 104 21.13 25.51 6.28
N LYS A 105 20.27 25.73 7.27
CA LYS A 105 19.22 26.76 7.21
C LYS A 105 19.90 28.11 7.16
N THR A 106 20.43 28.48 5.99
CA THR A 106 20.83 29.84 5.70
C THR A 106 19.53 30.62 5.66
N PHE A 107 19.26 31.36 6.73
CA PHE A 107 18.20 32.35 6.77
C PHE A 107 18.54 33.47 5.80
N ILE A 108 18.31 33.22 4.51
CA ILE A 108 18.12 34.29 3.54
C ILE A 108 16.62 34.56 3.59
N SER A 109 16.23 35.52 4.42
CA SER A 109 14.85 35.93 4.55
C SER A 109 14.45 36.67 3.27
N ASN A 110 14.02 35.93 2.24
CA ASN A 110 13.35 36.53 1.10
C ASN A 110 12.03 37.16 1.63
N PRO A 111 11.80 38.46 1.42
CA PRO A 111 10.60 39.13 1.90
C PRO A 111 9.30 38.53 1.36
N GLU A 112 9.34 37.87 0.20
CA GLU A 112 8.17 37.13 -0.32
C GLU A 112 7.86 35.87 0.48
N ASP A 113 8.90 35.14 0.94
CA ASP A 113 8.73 33.92 1.74
C ASP A 113 8.12 34.25 3.11
N VAL A 114 8.56 35.35 3.74
CA VAL A 114 7.98 35.83 5.01
C VAL A 114 6.49 36.14 4.84
N LYS A 115 6.14 36.81 3.74
CA LYS A 115 4.74 37.16 3.46
C LYS A 115 3.86 35.94 3.18
N CYS A 116 4.42 34.90 2.56
CA CYS A 116 3.72 33.65 2.33
C CYS A 116 3.48 32.88 3.64
N GLU A 117 4.46 32.86 4.54
CA GLU A 117 4.34 32.25 5.87
C GLU A 117 3.32 32.98 6.75
N GLU A 118 3.30 34.32 6.71
CA GLU A 118 2.29 35.14 7.38
C GLU A 118 0.88 34.84 6.85
N LEU A 119 0.70 34.83 5.53
CA LEU A 119 -0.57 34.50 4.90
C LEU A 119 -1.02 33.07 5.27
N TYR A 120 -0.10 32.11 5.29
CA TYR A 120 -0.40 30.74 5.68
C TYR A 120 -0.89 30.66 7.14
N ARG A 121 -0.22 31.34 8.07
CA ARG A 121 -0.65 31.40 9.48
C ARG A 121 -2.03 32.03 9.63
N GLU A 122 -2.28 33.14 8.97
CA GLU A 122 -3.57 33.84 9.08
C GLU A 122 -4.72 33.02 8.51
N VAL A 123 -4.52 32.36 7.37
CA VAL A 123 -5.59 31.65 6.66
C VAL A 123 -5.82 30.24 7.21
N TYR A 124 -4.77 29.56 7.69
CA TYR A 124 -4.85 28.11 7.98
C TYR A 124 -4.56 27.72 9.44
N VAL A 125 -3.98 28.61 10.26
CA VAL A 125 -3.62 28.27 11.65
C VAL A 125 -4.65 28.79 12.68
N THR A 126 -5.60 29.65 12.27
CA THR A 126 -6.63 30.22 13.15
C THR A 126 -7.96 29.44 13.18
N GLN A 127 -7.91 28.10 13.23
CA GLN A 127 -9.04 27.26 13.64
C GLN A 127 -8.60 26.18 14.64
N GLU A 128 -8.32 26.59 15.87
CA GLU A 128 -8.55 25.80 17.09
C GLU A 128 -9.24 26.68 18.14
#